data_AF-A0A5P6VM41-F1
#
_entry.id   AF-A0A5P6VM41-F1
#
_cell.length_a   1.000
_cell.length_b   1.000
_cell.length_c   1.000
_cell.angle_alpha   90.00
_cell.angle_beta   90.00
_cell.angle_gamma   90.00
#
_symmetry.space_group_name_H-M   'P 1'
#
loop_
_entity.id
_entity.type
_entity.pdbx_description
1 polymer ?
#
loop_
_entity_poly.entity_id
_entity_poly.type
_entity_poly.pdbx_seq_one_letter_code
_entity_poly.pdbx_strand_id
1 'polypeptide(L)'
;MTQSRPGGTSGMRSRNNARPRSSSVNQRPRQGVASRELQEARRKRRQREVMRNRIIFGTVCVALFALVVFLIVKLAGMFVGSGTMADTSTLTVEKDGQIVFEEVADFDAETYSKADLKTYTKDLIASFNDTYGSKAITLDRFRVTADKAYIKTTYVDADAYSAFTSYQTFNGTYEEAAAAGYDFEELFCITENDTKGIGTTVDASETFPGFHVAIVNENVTVKVPGQIYYISEPSTEMVDANTVSIKQADGNEDVTDTVYILYTPDK
;
A
#
# COMPACT_ATOMS: atom_id res chain seq x y z
N MET A 1 -55.32 -51.37 59.55
CA MET A 1 -54.51 -50.37 58.82
C MET A 1 -55.14 -50.22 57.44
N THR A 2 -56.11 -49.30 57.31
CA THR A 2 -56.00 -48.01 56.56
C THR A 2 -55.99 -48.23 55.04
N GLN A 3 -57.16 -48.06 54.38
CA GLN A 3 -57.59 -46.86 53.59
C GLN A 3 -56.79 -46.73 52.26
N SER A 4 -57.32 -46.63 51.04
CA SER A 4 -58.63 -46.21 50.51
C SER A 4 -58.82 -46.68 49.05
N ARG A 5 -60.08 -46.78 48.59
CA ARG A 5 -60.58 -46.88 47.19
C ARG A 5 -60.95 -45.44 46.69
N PRO A 6 -61.54 -45.19 45.49
CA PRO A 6 -61.41 -45.74 44.11
C PRO A 6 -61.55 -44.66 42.98
N GLY A 7 -61.59 -45.09 41.70
CA GLY A 7 -62.35 -44.43 40.61
C GLY A 7 -61.51 -43.79 39.49
N GLY A 8 -61.49 -44.30 38.26
CA GLY A 8 -62.42 -43.98 37.15
C GLY A 8 -61.59 -43.35 36.00
N THR A 9 -61.82 -43.47 34.69
CA THR A 9 -63.01 -43.82 33.91
C THR A 9 -62.61 -44.09 32.45
N SER A 10 -63.24 -45.12 31.87
CA SER A 10 -63.74 -45.32 30.48
C SER A 10 -63.26 -44.47 29.29
N GLY A 11 -63.04 -45.14 28.15
CA GLY A 11 -62.95 -44.50 26.83
C GLY A 11 -62.75 -45.46 25.66
N MET A 12 -63.75 -46.30 25.39
CA MET A 12 -63.84 -47.30 24.32
C MET A 12 -64.25 -46.67 22.96
N ARG A 13 -64.05 -47.45 21.86
CA ARG A 13 -64.72 -47.40 20.53
C ARG A 13 -64.14 -46.43 19.48
N SER A 14 -64.13 -46.70 18.17
CA SER A 14 -64.53 -47.85 17.33
C SER A 14 -64.56 -47.37 15.87
N ARG A 15 -64.08 -48.20 14.91
CA ARG A 15 -64.57 -48.36 13.51
C ARG A 15 -64.43 -47.14 12.57
N ASN A 16 -64.29 -47.24 11.26
CA ASN A 16 -64.19 -48.33 10.28
C ASN A 16 -63.87 -47.69 8.92
N ASN A 17 -63.22 -48.46 8.03
CA ASN A 17 -63.37 -48.49 6.56
C ASN A 17 -62.99 -47.21 5.77
N ALA A 18 -62.36 -47.23 4.60
CA ALA A 18 -62.25 -48.24 3.55
C ALA A 18 -60.99 -48.00 2.69
N ARG A 19 -60.53 -49.07 2.02
CA ARG A 19 -59.52 -49.12 0.92
C ARG A 19 -60.03 -48.39 -0.36
N PRO A 20 -59.29 -48.26 -1.51
CA PRO A 20 -58.02 -48.90 -1.93
C PRO A 20 -57.00 -48.05 -2.75
N ARG A 21 -55.78 -48.62 -2.87
CA ARG A 21 -54.80 -48.58 -4.00
C ARG A 21 -54.40 -47.23 -4.63
N SER A 22 -53.10 -46.90 -4.49
CA SER A 22 -52.25 -46.57 -5.64
C SER A 22 -50.78 -46.82 -5.33
N SER A 23 -50.05 -47.20 -6.37
CA SER A 23 -48.63 -47.55 -6.43
C SER A 23 -47.69 -46.36 -6.28
N SER A 24 -46.62 -46.48 -5.49
CA SER A 24 -45.35 -45.85 -5.85
C SER A 24 -44.15 -46.51 -5.15
N VAL A 25 -43.18 -46.84 -5.99
CA VAL A 25 -41.79 -47.18 -5.68
C VAL A 25 -41.21 -46.10 -4.77
N ASN A 26 -40.66 -46.48 -3.60
CA ASN A 26 -39.92 -45.56 -2.75
C ASN A 26 -38.43 -45.91 -2.77
N GLN A 27 -37.71 -45.20 -3.64
CA GLN A 27 -36.26 -45.17 -3.75
C GLN A 27 -35.72 -44.27 -2.62
N ARG A 28 -34.82 -44.79 -1.77
CA ARG A 28 -34.23 -44.04 -0.65
C ARG A 28 -33.33 -42.90 -1.18
N PRO A 29 -33.45 -41.64 -0.70
CA PRO A 29 -32.49 -40.59 -1.05
C PRO A 29 -31.24 -40.63 -0.13
N ARG A 30 -30.08 -40.40 -0.75
CA ARG A 30 -28.74 -40.36 -0.13
C ARG A 30 -28.60 -39.15 0.82
N GLN A 31 -28.64 -39.40 2.14
CA GLN A 31 -28.67 -38.36 3.18
C GLN A 31 -27.28 -37.95 3.73
N GLY A 32 -26.20 -38.10 2.93
CA GLY A 32 -24.81 -37.92 3.41
C GLY A 32 -23.98 -36.83 2.72
N VAL A 33 -24.48 -36.20 1.65
CA VAL A 33 -23.69 -35.24 0.84
C VAL A 33 -24.03 -33.79 1.22
N ALA A 34 -25.32 -33.47 1.37
CA ALA A 34 -25.79 -32.12 1.71
C ALA A 34 -25.30 -31.61 3.08
N SER A 35 -25.09 -32.50 4.06
CA SER A 35 -24.56 -32.13 5.39
C SER A 35 -23.06 -31.86 5.39
N ARG A 36 -22.30 -32.46 4.46
CA ARG A 36 -20.85 -32.22 4.28
C ARG A 36 -20.61 -30.91 3.54
N GLU A 37 -21.38 -30.63 2.48
CA GLU A 37 -21.31 -29.37 1.73
C GLU A 37 -21.67 -28.15 2.59
N LEU A 38 -22.69 -28.26 3.46
CA LEU A 38 -23.06 -27.18 4.39
C LEU A 38 -22.00 -26.94 5.48
N GLN A 39 -21.28 -27.98 5.91
CA GLN A 39 -20.17 -27.86 6.87
C GLN A 39 -18.92 -27.27 6.22
N GLU A 40 -18.60 -27.62 4.98
CA GLU A 40 -17.49 -27.06 4.20
C GLU A 40 -17.73 -25.58 3.84
N ALA A 41 -18.95 -25.21 3.46
CA ALA A 41 -19.33 -23.82 3.23
C ALA A 41 -19.24 -22.96 4.51
N ARG A 42 -19.60 -23.52 5.68
CA ARG A 42 -19.46 -22.85 6.99
C ARG A 42 -18.01 -22.74 7.45
N ARG A 43 -17.14 -23.71 7.15
CA ARG A 43 -15.69 -23.64 7.42
C ARG A 43 -15.00 -22.57 6.58
N LYS A 44 -15.33 -22.45 5.29
CA LYS A 44 -14.80 -21.39 4.42
C LYS A 44 -15.21 -19.97 4.86
N ARG A 45 -16.44 -19.79 5.36
CA ARG A 45 -16.89 -18.49 5.89
C ARG A 45 -16.18 -18.12 7.21
N ARG A 46 -16.07 -19.04 8.17
CA ARG A 46 -15.33 -18.78 9.42
C ARG A 46 -13.84 -18.58 9.20
N GLN A 47 -13.23 -19.26 8.23
CA GLN A 47 -11.83 -19.03 7.87
C GLN A 47 -11.60 -17.64 7.26
N ARG A 48 -12.54 -17.09 6.49
CA ARG A 48 -12.43 -15.73 5.94
C ARG A 48 -12.54 -14.63 7.01
N GLU A 49 -13.42 -14.83 7.99
CA GLU A 49 -13.56 -13.89 9.12
C GLU A 49 -12.37 -13.95 10.08
N VAL A 50 -11.86 -15.16 10.37
CA VAL A 50 -10.64 -15.36 11.16
C VAL A 50 -9.40 -14.87 10.41
N MET A 51 -9.32 -15.01 9.09
CA MET A 51 -8.20 -14.53 8.27
C MET A 51 -8.20 -13.01 8.16
N ARG A 52 -9.37 -12.36 7.99
CA ARG A 52 -9.48 -10.89 8.04
C ARG A 52 -9.09 -10.33 9.41
N ASN A 53 -9.53 -10.96 10.51
CA ASN A 53 -9.13 -10.52 11.85
C ASN A 53 -7.65 -10.84 12.17
N ARG A 54 -7.03 -11.84 11.54
CA ARG A 54 -5.58 -12.13 11.65
C ARG A 54 -4.73 -11.17 10.80
N ILE A 55 -5.22 -10.74 9.64
CA ILE A 55 -4.57 -9.71 8.82
C ILE A 55 -4.65 -8.35 9.51
N ILE A 56 -5.81 -8.00 10.09
CA ILE A 56 -5.99 -6.77 10.88
C ILE A 56 -5.13 -6.80 12.14
N PHE A 57 -5.08 -7.93 12.87
CA PHE A 57 -4.20 -8.05 14.04
C PHE A 57 -2.71 -8.00 13.66
N GLY A 58 -2.32 -8.57 12.53
CA GLY A 58 -0.95 -8.48 12.00
C GLY A 58 -0.56 -7.07 11.59
N THR A 59 -1.42 -6.36 10.85
CA THR A 59 -1.18 -4.96 10.45
C THR A 59 -1.19 -4.00 11.63
N VAL A 60 -2.06 -4.20 12.63
CA VAL A 60 -2.08 -3.40 13.86
C VAL A 60 -0.85 -3.67 14.74
N CYS A 61 -0.40 -4.92 14.86
CA CYS A 61 0.83 -5.25 15.58
C CYS A 61 2.08 -4.72 14.87
N VAL A 62 2.13 -4.74 13.53
CA VAL A 62 3.23 -4.18 12.73
C VAL A 62 3.25 -2.66 12.80
N ALA A 63 2.10 -1.99 12.73
CA ALA A 63 1.99 -0.55 12.90
C ALA A 63 2.41 -0.10 14.32
N LEU A 64 2.00 -0.83 15.36
CA LEU A 64 2.43 -0.58 16.73
C LEU A 64 3.93 -0.80 16.93
N PHE A 65 4.52 -1.80 16.25
CA PHE A 65 5.96 -2.06 16.35
C PHE A 65 6.77 -1.00 15.59
N ALA A 66 6.35 -0.60 14.40
CA ALA A 66 6.97 0.47 13.62
C ALA A 66 6.91 1.82 14.34
N LEU A 67 5.81 2.13 15.03
CA LEU A 67 5.66 3.36 15.82
C LEU A 67 6.60 3.39 17.04
N VAL A 68 6.81 2.24 17.71
CA VAL A 68 7.79 2.12 18.80
C VAL A 68 9.22 2.27 18.29
N VAL A 69 9.54 1.81 17.08
CA VAL A 69 10.85 2.00 16.43
C VAL A 69 11.09 3.45 16.06
N PHE A 70 10.09 4.10 15.47
CA PHE A 70 10.15 5.51 15.08
C PHE A 70 10.43 6.44 16.28
N LEU A 71 9.85 6.14 17.44
CA LEU A 71 10.10 6.88 18.68
C LEU A 71 11.53 6.74 19.24
N ILE A 72 12.23 5.64 18.94
CA ILE A 72 13.61 5.39 19.42
C ILE A 72 14.66 6.05 18.51
N VAL A 73 14.38 6.14 17.20
CA VAL A 73 15.32 6.68 16.18
C VAL A 73 15.54 8.20 16.31
N LYS A 74 14.54 8.97 16.78
CA LYS A 74 14.60 10.45 16.88
C LYS A 74 15.58 10.98 17.95
N LEU A 75 16.27 10.14 18.72
CA LEU A 75 17.15 10.57 19.81
C LEU A 75 18.67 10.65 19.48
N ALA A 76 19.14 10.23 18.29
CA ALA A 76 20.58 10.04 18.06
C ALA A 76 21.17 10.60 16.74
N GLY A 77 20.46 11.45 16.00
CA GLY A 77 20.90 11.90 14.67
C GLY A 77 21.94 13.02 14.64
N MET A 78 23.24 12.70 14.77
CA MET A 78 24.32 13.52 14.22
C MET A 78 25.56 12.65 13.98
N PHE A 79 25.84 12.25 12.73
CA PHE A 79 27.21 12.16 12.20
C PHE A 79 27.22 11.91 10.68
N VAL A 80 28.11 12.64 10.00
CA VAL A 80 28.40 12.62 8.55
C VAL A 80 29.57 11.65 8.29
N GLY A 81 29.59 10.92 7.16
CA GLY A 81 30.75 10.11 6.79
C GLY A 81 30.74 9.38 5.43
N SER A 82 31.13 10.11 4.37
CA SER A 82 31.98 9.76 3.22
C SER A 82 32.07 8.33 2.64
N GLY A 83 31.76 8.22 1.34
CA GLY A 83 32.03 7.08 0.45
C GLY A 83 30.77 6.33 0.01
N THR A 84 29.75 7.03 -0.50
CA THR A 84 28.41 6.68 -0.08
C THR A 84 27.57 5.96 -1.14
N MET A 85 26.98 4.82 -0.74
CA MET A 85 25.62 4.47 -1.19
C MET A 85 24.74 5.70 -0.96
N ALA A 86 23.72 5.95 -1.79
CA ALA A 86 22.86 7.13 -1.58
C ALA A 86 22.54 7.27 -0.08
N ASP A 87 22.83 8.43 0.50
CA ASP A 87 22.66 8.68 1.93
C ASP A 87 21.20 9.01 2.28
N THR A 88 20.38 9.21 1.25
CA THR A 88 18.98 9.57 1.31
C THR A 88 18.16 8.67 0.40
N SER A 89 16.91 8.42 0.79
CA SER A 89 15.95 7.75 -0.08
C SER A 89 15.70 8.58 -1.34
N THR A 90 15.70 7.90 -2.50
CA THR A 90 15.55 8.54 -3.82
C THR A 90 14.47 7.83 -4.64
N LEU A 91 13.49 8.58 -5.11
CA LEU A 91 12.48 8.17 -6.09
C LEU A 91 12.91 8.65 -7.48
N THR A 92 13.19 7.72 -8.39
CA THR A 92 13.57 8.02 -9.76
C THR A 92 12.45 7.64 -10.71
N VAL A 93 12.00 8.60 -11.51
CA VAL A 93 11.14 8.35 -12.67
C VAL A 93 12.06 8.01 -13.85
N GLU A 94 11.87 6.83 -14.43
CA GLU A 94 12.61 6.39 -15.62
C GLU A 94 11.93 6.87 -16.91
N LYS A 95 12.68 6.90 -18.01
CA LYS A 95 12.20 7.37 -19.33
C LYS A 95 10.98 6.61 -19.86
N ASP A 96 10.82 5.35 -19.47
CA ASP A 96 9.71 4.49 -19.87
C ASP A 96 8.52 4.55 -18.90
N GLY A 97 8.57 5.42 -17.88
CA GLY A 97 7.52 5.59 -16.87
C GLY A 97 7.65 4.68 -15.66
N GLN A 98 8.62 3.76 -15.62
CA GLN A 98 8.88 2.96 -14.42
C GLN A 98 9.34 3.86 -13.27
N ILE A 99 9.01 3.45 -12.04
CA ILE A 99 9.52 4.10 -10.83
C ILE A 99 10.58 3.22 -10.21
N VAL A 100 11.76 3.78 -9.95
CA VAL A 100 12.83 3.13 -9.21
C VAL A 100 12.97 3.84 -7.87
N PHE A 101 12.71 3.12 -6.79
CA PHE A 101 12.89 3.63 -5.44
C PHE A 101 14.09 2.97 -4.78
N GLU A 102 15.07 3.79 -4.40
CA GLU A 102 16.23 3.42 -3.59
C GLU A 102 16.01 3.94 -2.17
N GLU A 103 15.56 3.06 -1.28
CA GLU A 103 15.25 3.37 0.11
C GLU A 103 16.49 3.20 1.00
N VAL A 104 16.69 4.17 1.88
CA VAL A 104 17.72 4.16 2.93
C VAL A 104 17.01 4.29 4.27
N ALA A 105 17.03 3.21 5.05
CA ALA A 105 16.40 3.17 6.37
C ALA A 105 17.44 2.88 7.43
N ASP A 106 17.28 3.46 8.61
CA ASP A 106 18.08 3.07 9.77
C ASP A 106 17.72 1.64 10.19
N PHE A 107 18.74 0.86 10.54
CA PHE A 107 18.61 -0.54 10.86
C PHE A 107 19.50 -0.90 12.05
N ASP A 108 18.88 -1.38 13.12
CA ASP A 108 19.59 -1.90 14.28
C ASP A 108 19.74 -3.42 14.17
N ALA A 109 20.95 -3.89 13.82
CA ALA A 109 21.25 -5.31 13.70
C ALA A 109 21.27 -6.07 15.04
N GLU A 110 21.30 -5.37 16.18
CA GLU A 110 21.17 -5.99 17.51
C GLU A 110 19.70 -6.34 17.80
N THR A 111 18.78 -5.50 17.33
CA THR A 111 17.34 -5.69 17.51
C THR A 111 16.71 -6.51 16.38
N TYR A 112 17.23 -6.40 15.15
CA TYR A 112 16.59 -6.97 13.96
C TYR A 112 17.48 -7.94 13.17
N SER A 113 16.87 -9.04 12.72
CA SER A 113 17.51 -10.00 11.81
C SER A 113 17.42 -9.52 10.37
N LYS A 114 18.59 -9.39 9.73
CA LYS A 114 18.70 -9.15 8.28
C LYS A 114 17.92 -10.18 7.45
N ALA A 115 17.94 -11.44 7.86
CA ALA A 115 17.26 -12.51 7.13
C ALA A 115 15.74 -12.38 7.22
N ASP A 116 15.24 -11.96 8.38
CA ASP A 116 13.80 -11.77 8.62
C ASP A 116 13.30 -10.54 7.86
N LEU A 117 14.05 -9.42 7.90
CA LEU A 117 13.73 -8.23 7.11
C LEU A 117 13.68 -8.57 5.61
N LYS A 118 14.68 -9.30 5.09
CA LYS A 118 14.70 -9.70 3.67
C LYS A 118 13.52 -10.60 3.30
N THR A 119 13.17 -11.54 4.17
CA THR A 119 12.05 -12.47 3.93
C THR A 119 10.74 -11.70 3.96
N TYR A 120 10.55 -10.84 4.95
CA TYR A 120 9.41 -9.94 5.06
C TYR A 120 9.22 -9.07 3.81
N THR A 121 10.28 -8.37 3.35
CA THR A 121 10.22 -7.54 2.13
C THR A 121 9.81 -8.36 0.92
N LYS A 122 10.36 -9.56 0.75
CA LYS A 122 10.01 -10.45 -0.37
C LYS A 122 8.57 -10.93 -0.31
N ASP A 123 8.10 -11.33 0.86
CA ASP A 123 6.74 -11.83 1.05
C ASP A 123 5.71 -10.71 0.84
N LEU A 124 6.02 -9.49 1.29
CA LEU A 124 5.18 -8.32 1.06
C LEU A 124 5.06 -8.00 -0.44
N ILE A 125 6.19 -7.95 -1.16
CA ILE A 125 6.22 -7.72 -2.61
C ILE A 125 5.48 -8.84 -3.36
N ALA A 126 5.68 -10.11 -2.98
CA ALA A 126 4.99 -11.23 -3.59
C ALA A 126 3.47 -11.13 -3.39
N SER A 127 3.02 -10.83 -2.17
CA SER A 127 1.60 -10.65 -1.85
C SER A 127 0.97 -9.48 -2.62
N PHE A 128 1.70 -8.37 -2.77
CA PHE A 128 1.22 -7.24 -3.56
C PHE A 128 1.09 -7.61 -5.04
N ASN A 129 2.13 -8.21 -5.63
CA ASN A 129 2.13 -8.67 -7.02
C ASN A 129 1.01 -9.67 -7.31
N ASP A 130 0.71 -10.58 -6.38
CA ASP A 130 -0.40 -11.53 -6.53
C ASP A 130 -1.77 -10.84 -6.58
N THR A 131 -1.91 -9.65 -5.98
CA THR A 131 -3.17 -8.91 -5.88
C THR A 131 -3.32 -7.84 -6.97
N TYR A 132 -2.26 -7.08 -7.24
CA TYR A 132 -2.25 -5.95 -8.17
C TYR A 132 -2.08 -6.41 -9.63
N GLY A 133 -1.22 -7.42 -9.84
CA GLY A 133 -0.86 -7.94 -11.15
C GLY A 133 0.54 -8.54 -11.11
N SER A 134 0.74 -9.69 -11.76
CA SER A 134 2.03 -10.39 -11.70
C SER A 134 3.16 -9.49 -12.22
N LYS A 135 4.16 -9.22 -11.37
CA LYS A 135 5.36 -8.40 -11.64
C LYS A 135 5.16 -6.87 -11.61
N ALA A 136 4.20 -6.36 -10.83
CA ALA A 136 4.08 -4.91 -10.59
C ALA A 136 5.31 -4.32 -9.86
N ILE A 137 5.97 -5.10 -9.01
CA ILE A 137 7.16 -4.71 -8.24
C ILE A 137 8.25 -5.76 -8.34
N THR A 138 9.49 -5.32 -8.55
CA THR A 138 10.70 -6.14 -8.50
C THR A 138 11.63 -5.65 -7.39
N LEU A 139 12.19 -6.59 -6.61
CA LEU A 139 13.25 -6.30 -5.64
C LEU A 139 14.62 -6.50 -6.29
N ASP A 140 15.28 -5.40 -6.67
CA ASP A 140 16.56 -5.44 -7.38
C ASP A 140 17.76 -5.59 -6.44
N ARG A 141 17.69 -4.91 -5.28
CA ARG A 141 18.77 -4.91 -4.30
C ARG A 141 18.22 -4.96 -2.89
N PHE A 142 18.90 -5.73 -2.05
CA PHE A 142 18.70 -5.75 -0.62
C PHE A 142 20.05 -5.88 0.08
N ARG A 143 20.48 -4.83 0.77
CA ARG A 143 21.73 -4.80 1.53
C ARG A 143 21.46 -4.21 2.90
N VAL A 144 22.16 -4.72 3.90
CA VAL A 144 22.08 -4.26 5.28
C VAL A 144 23.50 -4.17 5.82
N THR A 145 23.82 -3.04 6.44
CA THR A 145 25.03 -2.76 7.23
C THR A 145 24.70 -2.89 8.72
N ALA A 146 25.58 -2.43 9.61
CA ALA A 146 25.33 -2.49 11.05
C ALA A 146 24.20 -1.54 11.49
N ASP A 147 24.05 -0.43 10.77
CA ASP A 147 23.27 0.75 11.11
C ASP A 147 22.20 1.13 10.07
N LYS A 148 22.28 0.59 8.84
CA LYS A 148 21.40 0.95 7.73
C LYS A 148 20.96 -0.24 6.88
N ALA A 149 19.77 -0.13 6.31
CA ALA A 149 19.24 -0.97 5.26
C ALA A 149 19.12 -0.17 3.96
N TYR A 150 19.53 -0.79 2.86
CA TYR A 150 19.50 -0.25 1.51
C TYR A 150 18.68 -1.19 0.64
N ILE A 151 17.52 -0.72 0.19
CA ILE A 151 16.56 -1.51 -0.57
C ILE A 151 16.33 -0.80 -1.91
N LYS A 152 16.47 -1.53 -3.02
CA LYS A 152 16.14 -1.02 -4.34
C LYS A 152 14.98 -1.82 -4.90
N THR A 153 13.93 -1.10 -5.28
CA THR A 153 12.72 -1.65 -5.88
C THR A 153 12.37 -0.92 -7.16
N THR A 154 11.93 -1.67 -8.16
CA THR A 154 11.37 -1.12 -9.40
C THR A 154 9.88 -1.45 -9.46
N TYR A 155 9.09 -0.42 -9.75
CA TYR A 155 7.65 -0.47 -9.94
C TYR A 155 7.35 -0.23 -11.41
N VAL A 156 6.32 -0.89 -11.92
CA VAL A 156 5.93 -0.76 -13.34
C VAL A 156 5.51 0.66 -13.72
N ASP A 157 4.96 1.43 -12.78
CA ASP A 157 4.51 2.81 -12.95
C ASP A 157 4.28 3.50 -11.59
N ALA A 158 3.87 4.78 -11.63
CA ALA A 158 3.54 5.59 -10.45
C ALA A 158 2.30 5.09 -9.70
N ASP A 159 1.35 4.44 -10.38
CA ASP A 159 0.15 3.88 -9.77
C ASP A 159 0.49 2.67 -8.89
N ALA A 160 1.38 1.80 -9.37
CA ALA A 160 1.89 0.67 -8.61
C ALA A 160 2.71 1.12 -7.39
N TYR A 161 3.51 2.18 -7.53
CA TYR A 161 4.21 2.80 -6.40
C TYR A 161 3.20 3.31 -5.36
N SER A 162 2.26 4.15 -5.78
CA SER A 162 1.23 4.73 -4.90
C SER A 162 0.40 3.67 -4.19
N ALA A 163 0.01 2.61 -4.90
CA ALA A 163 -0.78 1.52 -4.32
C ALA A 163 0.01 0.69 -3.30
N PHE A 164 1.33 0.58 -3.45
CA PHE A 164 2.18 -0.17 -2.53
C PHE A 164 2.56 0.63 -1.28
N THR A 165 2.96 1.89 -1.47
CA THR A 165 3.48 2.75 -0.39
C THR A 165 2.39 3.56 0.30
N SER A 166 1.24 3.75 -0.37
CA SER A 166 0.19 4.71 0.00
C SER A 166 0.60 6.19 -0.11
N TYR A 167 1.79 6.50 -0.62
CA TYR A 167 2.19 7.87 -0.96
C TYR A 167 1.68 8.22 -2.35
N GLN A 168 0.87 9.27 -2.43
CA GLN A 168 0.33 9.72 -3.72
C GLN A 168 1.47 10.13 -4.65
N THR A 169 1.58 9.42 -5.76
CA THR A 169 2.59 9.64 -6.79
C THR A 169 1.93 9.57 -8.17
N PHE A 170 2.23 10.55 -9.02
CA PHE A 170 1.80 10.58 -10.40
C PHE A 170 2.99 10.93 -11.30
N ASN A 171 3.03 10.35 -12.49
CA ASN A 171 3.95 10.77 -13.53
C ASN A 171 3.27 10.63 -14.89
N GLY A 172 3.21 11.72 -15.65
CA GLY A 172 2.53 11.78 -16.93
C GLY A 172 2.67 13.15 -17.57
N THR A 173 1.89 13.43 -18.61
CA THR A 173 1.84 14.78 -19.17
C THR A 173 1.03 15.71 -18.27
N TYR A 174 1.24 17.03 -18.42
CA TYR A 174 0.42 18.03 -17.76
C TYR A 174 -1.08 17.82 -18.04
N GLU A 175 -1.45 17.51 -19.28
CA GLU A 175 -2.84 17.28 -19.68
C GLU A 175 -3.44 16.04 -19.01
N GLU A 176 -2.65 14.98 -18.85
CA GLU A 176 -3.07 13.78 -18.12
C GLU A 176 -3.31 14.08 -16.63
N ALA A 177 -2.42 14.86 -16.00
CA ALA A 177 -2.60 15.29 -14.61
C ALA A 177 -3.85 16.16 -14.45
N ALA A 178 -4.05 17.15 -15.32
CA ALA A 178 -5.24 18.00 -15.30
C ALA A 178 -6.52 17.17 -15.51
N ALA A 179 -6.50 16.18 -16.40
CA ALA A 179 -7.63 15.26 -16.62
C ALA A 179 -7.90 14.33 -15.42
N ALA A 180 -6.84 13.96 -14.67
CA ALA A 180 -6.95 13.22 -13.41
C ALA A 180 -7.46 14.07 -12.24
N GLY A 181 -7.61 15.39 -12.44
CA GLY A 181 -8.20 16.32 -11.47
C GLY A 181 -7.19 17.00 -10.55
N TYR A 182 -5.90 16.95 -10.86
CA TYR A 182 -4.90 17.75 -10.18
C TYR A 182 -5.07 19.23 -10.51
N ASP A 183 -5.13 20.07 -9.48
CA ASP A 183 -5.11 21.52 -9.64
C ASP A 183 -3.67 22.05 -9.59
N PHE A 184 -3.43 23.11 -10.35
CA PHE A 184 -2.13 23.78 -10.43
C PHE A 184 -2.26 25.23 -9.94
N GLU A 185 -3.19 25.50 -9.03
CA GLU A 185 -3.42 26.83 -8.44
C GLU A 185 -2.43 27.10 -7.29
N GLU A 186 -1.15 26.80 -7.53
CA GLU A 186 -0.06 26.95 -6.57
C GLU A 186 0.96 28.00 -7.05
N LEU A 187 1.89 28.37 -6.16
CA LEU A 187 3.06 29.13 -6.57
C LEU A 187 4.13 28.19 -7.12
N PHE A 188 4.64 28.52 -8.30
CA PHE A 188 5.71 27.77 -8.95
C PHE A 188 7.00 28.58 -8.97
N CYS A 189 8.09 27.95 -8.59
CA CYS A 189 9.43 28.47 -8.80
C CYS A 189 9.92 28.08 -10.19
N ILE A 190 10.44 29.06 -10.93
CA ILE A 190 11.14 28.84 -12.18
C ILE A 190 12.57 28.41 -11.85
N THR A 191 13.07 27.37 -12.54
CA THR A 191 14.44 26.91 -12.39
C THR A 191 15.32 27.37 -13.55
N GLU A 192 16.44 28.02 -13.23
CA GLU A 192 17.45 28.44 -14.20
C GLU A 192 18.84 28.05 -13.70
N ASN A 193 19.66 27.40 -14.54
CA ASN A 193 21.02 26.95 -14.19
C ASN A 193 21.08 26.24 -12.82
N ASP A 194 20.25 25.22 -12.63
CA ASP A 194 20.17 24.40 -11.41
C ASP A 194 19.77 25.17 -10.15
N THR A 195 19.31 26.40 -10.29
CA THR A 195 18.89 27.27 -9.17
C THR A 195 17.38 27.45 -9.19
N LYS A 196 16.76 27.34 -8.01
CA LYS A 196 15.33 27.61 -7.81
C LYS A 196 15.10 29.10 -7.57
N GLY A 197 14.24 29.72 -8.37
CA GLY A 197 13.81 31.10 -8.19
C GLY A 197 12.79 31.27 -7.06
N ILE A 198 12.20 32.47 -6.98
CA ILE A 198 11.10 32.76 -6.04
C ILE A 198 9.78 32.25 -6.64
N GLY A 199 8.91 31.68 -5.80
CA GLY A 199 7.58 31.22 -6.22
C GLY A 199 6.72 32.36 -6.75
N THR A 200 6.15 32.17 -7.94
CA THR A 200 5.23 33.11 -8.58
C THR A 200 3.97 32.38 -9.02
N THR A 201 2.87 33.11 -9.15
CA THR A 201 1.69 32.61 -9.86
C THR A 201 2.04 32.41 -11.34
N VAL A 202 1.60 31.29 -11.89
CA VAL A 202 1.77 30.91 -13.30
C VAL A 202 0.39 30.56 -13.85
N ASP A 203 0.09 30.97 -15.09
CA ASP A 203 -1.06 30.42 -15.80
C ASP A 203 -0.70 29.02 -16.31
N ALA A 204 -1.07 28.01 -15.53
CA ALA A 204 -0.77 26.61 -15.83
C ALA A 204 -1.33 26.18 -17.20
N SER A 205 -2.50 26.69 -17.60
CA SER A 205 -3.18 26.31 -18.83
C SER A 205 -2.47 26.82 -20.09
N GLU A 206 -1.75 27.94 -19.98
CA GLU A 206 -0.94 28.48 -21.07
C GLU A 206 0.52 27.99 -21.02
N THR A 207 1.05 27.76 -19.82
CA THR A 207 2.50 27.54 -19.61
C THR A 207 2.90 26.07 -19.66
N PHE A 208 2.10 25.19 -19.05
CA PHE A 208 2.45 23.78 -18.86
C PHE A 208 2.04 22.81 -19.99
N PRO A 209 1.23 23.16 -21.01
CA PRO A 209 1.02 22.28 -22.15
C PRO A 209 2.33 21.78 -22.77
N GLY A 210 2.40 20.47 -23.00
CA GLY A 210 3.61 19.80 -23.53
C GLY A 210 4.72 19.50 -22.51
N PHE A 211 4.56 19.88 -21.24
CA PHE A 211 5.43 19.41 -20.16
C PHE A 211 4.98 18.05 -19.65
N HIS A 212 5.94 17.31 -19.09
CA HIS A 212 5.65 16.23 -18.15
C HIS A 212 5.62 16.78 -16.72
N VAL A 213 4.88 16.10 -15.86
CA VAL A 213 4.77 16.41 -14.44
C VAL A 213 4.95 15.15 -13.62
N ALA A 214 5.84 15.21 -12.63
CA ALA A 214 5.89 14.28 -11.51
C ALA A 214 5.24 14.95 -10.30
N ILE A 215 4.25 14.29 -9.71
CA ILE A 215 3.54 14.77 -8.52
C ILE A 215 3.85 13.80 -7.39
N VAL A 216 4.39 14.27 -6.28
CA VAL A 216 4.87 13.42 -5.18
C VAL A 216 4.41 13.98 -3.84
N ASN A 217 3.74 13.17 -3.04
CA ASN A 217 3.36 13.48 -1.66
C ASN A 217 4.19 12.61 -0.70
N GLU A 218 5.50 12.89 -0.65
CA GLU A 218 6.47 12.17 0.19
C GLU A 218 7.70 13.07 0.42
N ASN A 219 8.28 13.05 1.62
CA ASN A 219 9.56 13.70 1.90
C ASN A 219 10.71 12.84 1.36
N VAL A 220 11.05 13.04 0.09
CA VAL A 220 12.00 12.20 -0.64
C VAL A 220 12.81 13.03 -1.64
N THR A 221 13.98 12.52 -2.04
CA THR A 221 14.67 13.06 -3.22
C THR A 221 14.03 12.48 -4.48
N VAL A 222 13.59 13.34 -5.39
CA VAL A 222 12.96 12.95 -6.66
C VAL A 222 13.88 13.26 -7.81
N LYS A 223 14.10 12.28 -8.69
CA LYS A 223 14.83 12.43 -9.95
C LYS A 223 13.91 12.15 -11.12
N VAL A 224 13.90 13.04 -12.11
CA VAL A 224 13.08 12.93 -13.32
C VAL A 224 13.93 12.73 -14.58
N PRO A 225 13.38 12.15 -15.67
CA PRO A 225 14.15 11.83 -16.86
C PRO A 225 14.27 13.04 -17.81
N GLY A 226 14.66 14.20 -17.30
CA GLY A 226 14.84 15.41 -18.09
C GLY A 226 15.04 16.67 -17.25
N GLN A 227 15.19 17.81 -17.93
CA GLN A 227 15.40 19.12 -17.29
C GLN A 227 14.13 19.57 -16.57
N ILE A 228 14.25 19.89 -15.28
CA ILE A 228 13.20 20.54 -14.49
C ILE A 228 13.16 22.02 -14.86
N TYR A 229 11.94 22.56 -14.99
CA TYR A 229 11.69 23.98 -15.30
C TYR A 229 10.83 24.67 -14.24
N TYR A 230 9.90 23.94 -13.62
CA TYR A 230 9.01 24.47 -12.60
C TYR A 230 8.84 23.49 -11.44
N ILE A 231 8.79 24.02 -10.22
CA ILE A 231 8.57 23.25 -8.99
C ILE A 231 7.61 24.02 -8.10
N SER A 232 6.63 23.36 -7.48
CA SER A 232 5.77 24.02 -6.49
C SER A 232 6.49 24.29 -5.15
N GLU A 233 6.05 25.34 -4.45
CA GLU A 233 6.51 25.75 -3.11
C GLU A 233 5.65 25.13 -1.99
N PRO A 234 6.12 25.06 -0.72
CA PRO A 234 7.40 25.59 -0.21
C PRO A 234 8.49 24.54 0.11
N SER A 235 8.19 23.25 0.03
CA SER A 235 8.99 22.20 0.68
C SER A 235 10.04 21.55 -0.23
N THR A 236 10.71 22.35 -1.06
CA THR A 236 11.65 21.83 -2.07
C THR A 236 12.97 22.58 -2.18
N GLU A 237 14.06 21.81 -2.35
CA GLU A 237 15.42 22.28 -2.63
C GLU A 237 15.94 21.65 -3.92
N MET A 238 16.49 22.45 -4.83
CA MET A 238 17.13 21.95 -6.04
C MET A 238 18.47 21.28 -5.70
N VAL A 239 18.67 20.07 -6.22
CA VAL A 239 19.95 19.34 -6.09
C VAL A 239 20.77 19.53 -7.36
N ASP A 240 20.16 19.33 -8.52
CA ASP A 240 20.72 19.56 -9.85
C ASP A 240 19.59 19.71 -10.89
N ALA A 241 19.95 19.86 -12.17
CA ALA A 241 19.03 20.06 -13.29
C ALA A 241 17.81 19.12 -13.35
N ASN A 242 17.92 17.90 -12.84
CA ASN A 242 16.88 16.88 -12.94
C ASN A 242 16.53 16.23 -11.60
N THR A 243 17.02 16.80 -10.49
CA THR A 243 16.85 16.25 -9.16
C THR A 243 16.44 17.33 -8.16
N VAL A 244 15.38 17.05 -7.40
CA VAL A 244 14.84 17.92 -6.34
C VAL A 244 14.71 17.13 -5.05
N SER A 245 15.03 17.75 -3.91
CA SER A 245 14.79 17.19 -2.59
C SER A 245 13.51 17.78 -2.01
N ILE A 246 12.56 16.94 -1.62
CA ILE A 246 11.32 17.33 -0.93
C ILE A 246 11.52 17.15 0.57
N LYS A 247 11.47 18.26 1.33
CA LYS A 247 11.64 18.27 2.79
C LYS A 247 10.85 19.41 3.40
N GLN A 248 10.21 19.15 4.54
CA GLN A 248 9.55 20.19 5.32
C GLN A 248 10.55 21.21 5.87
N ALA A 249 10.23 22.49 5.74
CA ALA A 249 11.08 23.58 6.20
C ALA A 249 11.29 23.61 7.73
N ASP A 250 10.33 23.07 8.50
CA ASP A 250 10.40 22.95 9.95
C ASP A 250 11.08 21.63 10.42
N GLY A 251 11.49 20.77 9.48
CA GLY A 251 12.09 19.47 9.76
C GLY A 251 11.10 18.41 10.25
N ASN A 252 9.79 18.65 10.16
CA ASN A 252 8.78 17.68 10.56
C ASN A 252 8.55 16.64 9.46
N GLU A 253 9.28 15.53 9.53
CA GLU A 253 9.18 14.42 8.56
C GLU A 253 7.80 13.74 8.49
N ASP A 254 6.93 13.94 9.49
CA ASP A 254 5.59 13.36 9.52
C ASP A 254 4.56 14.15 8.68
N VAL A 255 4.93 15.35 8.24
CA VAL A 255 4.10 16.18 7.35
C VAL A 255 4.64 16.07 5.94
N THR A 256 3.76 15.82 4.99
CA THR A 256 4.09 15.76 3.56
C THR A 256 3.26 16.81 2.82
N ASP A 257 3.93 17.55 1.94
CA ASP A 257 3.25 18.41 0.96
C ASP A 257 3.22 17.68 -0.38
N THR A 258 2.15 17.92 -1.13
CA THR A 258 2.12 17.52 -2.54
C THR A 258 3.01 18.48 -3.32
N VAL A 259 4.03 17.93 -3.98
CA VAL A 259 4.95 18.71 -4.81
C VAL A 259 4.74 18.37 -6.26
N TYR A 260 4.64 19.41 -7.10
CA TYR A 260 4.57 19.32 -8.55
C TYR A 260 5.94 19.64 -9.14
N ILE A 261 6.48 18.74 -9.96
CA ILE A 261 7.78 18.87 -10.61
C ILE A 261 7.55 18.80 -12.11
N LEU A 262 7.66 19.93 -12.81
CA LEU A 262 7.45 19.99 -14.25
C LEU A 262 8.77 19.98 -14.99
N TYR A 263 8.86 19.09 -15.98
CA TYR A 263 10.08 18.83 -16.73
C TYR A 263 9.78 18.50 -18.19
N THR A 264 10.79 18.63 -19.04
CA THR A 264 10.73 18.11 -20.41
C THR A 264 11.57 16.85 -20.48
N PRO A 265 11.04 15.70 -20.93
CA PRO A 265 11.84 14.49 -21.06
C PRO A 265 13.05 14.69 -21.99
N ASP A 266 14.15 14.03 -21.67
CA ASP A 266 15.30 13.96 -22.57
C ASP A 266 14.89 13.34 -23.91
N LYS A 267 15.45 13.87 -25.01
CA LYS A 267 15.31 13.30 -26.36
C LYS A 267 15.97 11.93 -26.52
#